data_AF-A0A349YEF4-F1
#
_entry.id   AF-A0A349YEF4-F1
#
_cell.length_a   1.000
_cell.length_b   1.000
_cell.length_c   1.000
_cell.angle_alpha   90.00
_cell.angle_beta   90.00
_cell.angle_gamma   90.00
#
_symmetry.space_group_name_H-M   'P 1'
#
loop_
_entity.id
_entity.type
_entity.pdbx_description
1 polymer ?
#
loop_
_entity_poly.entity_id
_entity_poly.type
_entity_poly.pdbx_seq_one_letter_code
_entity_poly.pdbx_strand_id
1 'polypeptide(L)'
;MTGPKVYRSAGATGVSNGLWFWRPEVFGKNRRVLVEFDLPDKYDVATSWSSTPNKHTFEVPKTPYDWPSWIVLGQFFKKEVTVGATQIDVSILHGSPEPDMDALLNWIESEAAGVDKGIGPIPFSNVQVLMFPNARARQPVPVAYVTRGGGPTLHMMINQRRSMDEFFDDWTATHELSHLFLPFINPEDAWFYEGFASYYQYVVRARMGAIDQMDAWSKLIYGFRRGSREAEARELTLLEATEKMYEGEPFMQVYWAGAALMLIADVHMRQDKAWSLDRVVREFNACCMERTRAWSAQEVLLKFDEIYGSPLFIPLMRRYVNSNDFPDLTDAFRSLGLKVTGSVVTLIDGTEQRSLRNQIMSVAE
;
A
#
# COMPACT_ATOMS: atom_id res chain seq x y z
N MET A 1 -12.72 7.14 4.80
CA MET A 1 -12.66 6.76 6.24
C MET A 1 -12.20 7.94 7.09
N THR A 2 -13.07 8.50 7.93
CA THR A 2 -12.71 9.51 8.94
C THR A 2 -12.30 8.82 10.23
N GLY A 3 -11.07 8.31 10.29
CA GLY A 3 -10.47 7.86 11.54
C GLY A 3 -10.44 8.98 12.59
N PRO A 4 -10.16 8.67 13.86
CA PRO A 4 -9.98 9.70 14.88
C PRO A 4 -8.94 10.70 14.39
N LYS A 5 -9.19 12.01 14.47
CA LYS A 5 -8.22 13.05 14.06
C LYS A 5 -7.16 13.34 15.13
N VAL A 6 -7.32 12.73 16.30
CA VAL A 6 -6.43 12.80 17.45
C VAL A 6 -6.36 11.41 18.07
N TYR A 7 -5.16 10.93 18.33
CA TYR A 7 -4.89 9.70 19.07
C TYR A 7 -4.07 10.05 20.31
N ARG A 8 -4.50 9.59 21.49
CA ARG A 8 -3.81 9.86 22.76
C ARG A 8 -3.22 8.58 23.32
N SER A 9 -1.96 8.66 23.69
CA SER A 9 -1.19 7.64 24.40
C SER A 9 -0.68 8.19 25.73
N ALA A 10 -0.17 7.33 26.60
CA ALA A 10 0.75 7.77 27.65
C ALA A 10 1.95 8.49 27.00
N GLY A 11 2.24 9.71 27.45
CA GLY A 11 3.41 10.48 27.02
C GLY A 11 3.34 11.14 25.64
N ALA A 12 2.46 10.71 24.72
CA ALA A 12 2.41 11.22 23.36
C ALA A 12 0.99 11.39 22.80
N THR A 13 0.85 12.29 21.83
CA THR A 13 -0.39 12.55 21.09
C THR A 13 -0.10 12.57 19.59
N GLY A 14 -0.77 11.69 18.85
CA GLY A 14 -0.87 11.76 17.40
C GLY A 14 -1.99 12.73 17.01
N VAL A 15 -1.75 13.61 16.06
CA VAL A 15 -2.74 14.61 15.64
C VAL A 15 -2.65 14.85 14.14
N SER A 16 -3.83 14.95 13.50
CA SER A 16 -3.91 15.37 12.10
C SER A 16 -3.54 16.85 11.97
N ASN A 17 -2.68 17.16 11.01
CA ASN A 17 -2.23 18.53 10.75
C ASN A 17 -3.38 19.45 10.34
N GLY A 18 -4.45 18.92 9.73
CA GLY A 18 -5.64 19.70 9.39
C GLY A 18 -6.38 20.30 10.59
N LEU A 19 -6.05 19.92 11.83
CA LEU A 19 -6.63 20.50 13.04
C LEU A 19 -5.91 21.74 13.56
N TRP A 20 -4.62 21.89 13.30
CA TRP A 20 -3.78 22.90 13.95
C TRP A 20 -2.90 23.68 12.97
N PHE A 21 -2.53 23.09 11.84
CA PHE A 21 -1.61 23.67 10.88
C PHE A 21 -2.35 24.40 9.75
N TRP A 22 -2.73 25.64 10.03
CA TRP A 22 -3.43 26.50 9.08
C TRP A 22 -2.42 27.08 8.09
N ARG A 23 -2.65 26.85 6.81
CA ARG A 23 -1.73 27.24 5.74
C ARG A 23 -2.45 27.96 4.61
N PRO A 24 -1.80 28.91 3.91
CA PRO A 24 -2.38 29.54 2.73
C PRO A 24 -2.74 28.48 1.68
N GLU A 25 -3.90 28.65 1.05
CA GLU A 25 -4.36 27.81 -0.07
C GLU A 25 -3.35 27.84 -1.23
N VAL A 26 -2.70 28.98 -1.44
CA VAL A 26 -1.69 29.18 -2.47
C VAL A 26 -0.31 29.34 -1.85
N PHE A 27 0.54 28.31 -1.99
CA PHE A 27 1.98 28.43 -1.78
C PHE A 27 2.66 28.94 -3.04
N GLY A 28 3.31 30.09 -2.95
CA GLY A 28 4.22 30.53 -4.03
C GLY A 28 5.28 29.45 -4.28
N LYS A 29 5.51 29.08 -5.55
CA LYS A 29 6.35 27.94 -5.95
C LYS A 29 7.76 27.90 -5.31
N ASN A 30 8.28 29.05 -4.88
CA ASN A 30 9.62 29.21 -4.30
C ASN A 30 9.64 29.40 -2.78
N ARG A 31 8.49 29.40 -2.09
CA ARG A 31 8.46 29.54 -0.63
C ARG A 31 8.79 28.23 0.05
N ARG A 32 9.65 28.31 1.07
CA ARG A 32 9.94 27.23 2.02
C ARG A 32 9.13 27.50 3.29
N VAL A 33 8.59 26.45 3.90
CA VAL A 33 7.83 26.55 5.14
C VAL A 33 8.59 25.81 6.21
N LEU A 34 9.06 26.54 7.21
CA LEU A 34 9.70 25.97 8.38
C LEU A 34 8.70 26.02 9.54
N VAL A 35 8.54 24.89 10.22
CA VAL A 35 7.75 24.79 11.44
C VAL A 35 8.70 24.44 12.57
N GLU A 36 8.74 25.30 13.58
CA GLU A 36 9.52 25.11 14.80
C GLU A 36 8.58 24.71 15.93
N PHE A 37 8.95 23.66 16.66
CA PHE A 37 8.22 23.17 17.82
C PHE A 37 8.98 23.52 19.10
N ASP A 38 8.39 24.41 19.91
CA ASP A 38 8.84 24.65 21.28
C ASP A 38 8.24 23.58 22.20
N LEU A 39 9.09 22.66 22.65
CA LEU A 39 8.69 21.43 23.33
C LEU A 39 9.47 21.25 24.64
N PRO A 40 8.85 20.65 25.67
CA PRO A 40 9.56 20.27 26.89
C PRO A 40 10.75 19.34 26.63
N ASP A 41 11.68 19.30 27.57
CA ASP A 41 12.78 18.34 27.54
C ASP A 41 12.26 16.90 27.39
N LYS A 42 12.96 16.09 26.59
CA LYS A 42 12.64 14.69 26.23
C LYS A 42 11.42 14.50 25.32
N TYR A 43 10.70 15.56 24.96
CA TYR A 43 9.66 15.47 23.93
C TYR A 43 10.30 15.52 22.55
N ASP A 44 9.64 14.89 21.58
CA ASP A 44 10.08 14.85 20.20
C ASP A 44 8.88 14.98 19.25
N VAL A 45 9.18 15.05 17.95
CA VAL A 45 8.19 15.13 16.87
C VAL A 45 8.43 14.00 15.89
N ALA A 46 7.41 13.18 15.65
CA ALA A 46 7.41 12.25 14.51
C ALA A 46 6.64 12.88 13.36
N THR A 47 7.27 12.97 12.20
CA THR A 47 6.70 13.59 10.99
C THR A 47 7.47 13.12 9.77
N SER A 48 6.78 13.00 8.62
CA SER A 48 7.45 12.79 7.33
C SER A 48 8.06 14.05 6.73
N TRP A 49 8.02 15.17 7.45
CA TRP A 49 8.59 16.44 7.00
C TRP A 49 10.12 16.40 7.02
N SER A 50 10.74 17.20 6.16
CA SER A 50 12.19 17.20 6.03
C SER A 50 12.86 17.78 7.27
N SER A 51 13.74 17.02 7.91
CA SER A 51 14.56 17.49 9.02
C SER A 51 15.45 18.66 8.62
N THR A 52 15.72 19.55 9.57
CA THR A 52 16.72 20.63 9.45
C THR A 52 17.84 20.45 10.46
N PRO A 53 18.94 21.23 10.42
CA PRO A 53 19.96 21.19 11.45
C PRO A 53 19.45 21.50 12.87
N ASN A 54 18.32 22.20 13.00
CA ASN A 54 17.67 22.45 14.26
C ASN A 54 16.72 21.29 14.59
N LYS A 55 16.96 20.59 15.71
CA LYS A 55 16.29 19.33 16.08
C LYS A 55 14.77 19.36 15.98
N HIS A 56 14.13 20.47 16.37
CA HIS A 56 12.66 20.61 16.38
C HIS A 56 12.16 21.58 15.30
N THR A 57 12.97 21.85 14.28
CA THR A 57 12.55 22.63 13.11
C THR A 57 12.52 21.72 11.89
N PHE A 58 11.38 21.72 11.20
CA PHE A 58 11.15 20.89 10.03
C PHE A 58 10.71 21.73 8.85
N GLU A 59 11.18 21.38 7.65
CA GLU A 59 10.69 21.94 6.40
C GLU A 59 9.52 21.10 5.87
N VAL A 60 8.36 21.74 5.69
CA VAL A 60 7.17 21.08 5.16
C VAL A 60 7.33 20.84 3.66
N PRO A 61 7.32 19.58 3.18
CA PRO A 61 7.42 19.29 1.75
C PRO A 61 6.26 19.87 0.95
N LYS A 62 6.52 20.15 -0.34
CA LYS A 62 5.56 20.81 -1.25
C LYS A 62 4.48 19.85 -1.74
N THR A 63 3.58 19.43 -0.87
CA THR A 63 2.38 18.66 -1.22
C THR A 63 1.13 19.57 -1.16
N PRO A 64 0.04 19.22 -1.87
CA PRO A 64 -1.23 19.93 -1.77
C PRO A 64 -1.71 20.14 -0.33
N TYR A 65 -2.42 21.25 -0.11
CA TYR A 65 -2.64 21.75 1.24
C TYR A 65 -3.75 21.00 2.02
N ASP A 66 -4.60 20.31 1.28
CA ASP A 66 -5.76 19.54 1.71
C ASP A 66 -5.43 18.05 1.87
N TRP A 67 -4.24 17.61 1.43
CA TRP A 67 -3.82 16.23 1.60
C TRP A 67 -3.69 15.85 3.07
N PRO A 68 -4.30 14.73 3.49
CA PRO A 68 -4.20 14.23 4.85
C PRO A 68 -2.74 14.09 5.27
N SER A 69 -2.45 14.57 6.48
CA SER A 69 -1.14 14.46 7.12
C SER A 69 -1.28 14.53 8.63
N TRP A 70 -0.27 14.03 9.30
CA TRP A 70 -0.26 13.78 10.73
C TRP A 70 1.14 13.97 11.29
N ILE A 71 1.18 14.27 12.58
CA ILE A 71 2.40 14.22 13.38
C ILE A 71 2.12 13.53 14.71
N VAL A 72 3.18 13.11 15.40
CA VAL A 72 3.14 12.72 16.82
C VAL A 72 4.00 13.67 17.62
N LEU A 73 3.46 14.15 18.74
CA LEU A 73 4.15 15.02 19.69
C LEU A 73 4.24 14.31 21.04
N GLY A 74 5.43 14.28 21.65
CA GLY A 74 5.60 13.78 23.02
C GLY A 74 6.75 12.81 23.19
N GLN A 75 6.59 11.88 24.13
CA GLN A 75 7.52 10.80 24.42
C GLN A 75 7.00 9.50 23.78
N PHE A 76 7.79 8.94 22.88
CA PHE A 76 7.49 7.72 22.15
C PHE A 76 8.81 7.04 21.75
N PHE A 77 8.75 5.75 21.43
CA PHE A 77 9.88 5.06 20.83
C PHE A 77 10.07 5.56 19.40
N LYS A 78 11.30 5.91 19.04
CA LYS A 78 11.66 6.30 17.67
C LYS A 78 12.95 5.63 17.23
N LYS A 79 12.99 5.13 15.99
CA LYS A 79 14.19 4.57 15.38
C LYS A 79 14.14 4.73 13.88
N GLU A 80 15.30 4.97 13.29
CA GLU A 80 15.50 5.05 11.85
C GLU A 80 16.06 3.70 11.37
N VAL A 81 15.49 3.15 10.30
CA VAL A 81 16.03 1.97 9.61
C VAL A 81 16.22 2.30 8.14
N THR A 82 17.17 1.64 7.49
CA THR A 82 17.45 1.85 6.06
C THR A 82 17.11 0.58 5.29
N VAL A 83 16.19 0.70 4.33
CA VAL A 83 15.80 -0.37 3.42
C VAL A 83 16.13 0.08 2.01
N GLY A 84 17.06 -0.61 1.36
CA GLY A 84 17.57 -0.19 0.05
C GLY A 84 18.16 1.23 0.11
N ALA A 85 17.56 2.15 -0.64
CA ALA A 85 17.92 3.58 -0.64
C ALA A 85 16.96 4.46 0.19
N THR A 86 16.00 3.85 0.89
CA THR A 86 14.94 4.52 1.63
C THR A 86 15.22 4.49 3.12
N GLN A 87 15.15 5.66 3.77
CA GLN A 87 15.07 5.77 5.22
C GLN A 87 13.62 5.56 5.67
N ILE A 88 13.41 4.72 6.66
CA ILE A 88 12.11 4.51 7.30
C ILE A 88 12.21 4.97 8.74
N ASP A 89 11.48 6.03 9.07
CA ASP A 89 11.39 6.56 10.42
C ASP A 89 10.23 5.85 11.12
N VAL A 90 10.52 5.04 12.12
CA VAL A 90 9.52 4.25 12.85
C VAL A 90 9.28 4.90 14.19
N SER A 91 8.03 5.29 14.45
CA SER A 91 7.59 5.85 15.74
C SER A 91 6.48 4.99 16.34
N ILE A 92 6.70 4.49 17.55
CA ILE A 92 5.76 3.61 18.25
C ILE A 92 5.37 4.27 19.58
N LEU A 93 4.08 4.51 19.74
CA LEU A 93 3.54 5.11 20.96
C LEU A 93 3.45 4.06 22.07
N HIS A 94 3.52 4.51 23.33
CA HIS A 94 3.34 3.66 24.50
C HIS A 94 1.92 3.09 24.60
N GLY A 95 1.76 1.98 25.32
CA GLY A 95 0.48 1.28 25.43
C GLY A 95 0.31 0.57 26.76
N SER A 96 -0.89 0.02 27.00
CA SER A 96 -1.10 -0.90 28.12
C SER A 96 -1.76 -2.20 27.63
N PRO A 97 -1.02 -3.33 27.55
CA PRO A 97 0.38 -3.50 27.96
C PRO A 97 1.34 -2.74 27.05
N GLU A 98 2.59 -2.61 27.49
CA GLU A 98 3.65 -1.97 26.70
C GLU A 98 3.92 -2.80 25.43
N PRO A 99 3.99 -2.16 24.24
CA PRO A 99 4.39 -2.84 23.02
C PRO A 99 5.85 -3.31 23.09
N ASP A 100 6.14 -4.45 22.48
CA ASP A 100 7.52 -4.87 22.22
C ASP A 100 8.09 -4.07 21.04
N MET A 101 8.72 -2.94 21.36
CA MET A 101 9.16 -1.94 20.38
C MET A 101 10.20 -2.50 19.41
N ASP A 102 11.15 -3.29 19.90
CA ASP A 102 12.21 -3.86 19.08
C ASP A 102 11.66 -4.96 18.16
N ALA A 103 10.72 -5.79 18.65
CA ALA A 103 10.10 -6.81 17.82
C ALA A 103 9.22 -6.21 16.71
N LEU A 104 8.44 -5.16 17.03
CA LEU A 104 7.65 -4.43 16.04
C LEU A 104 8.51 -3.71 15.01
N LEU A 105 9.65 -3.15 15.42
CA LEU A 105 10.63 -2.56 14.53
C LEU A 105 11.18 -3.60 13.53
N ASN A 106 11.62 -4.76 14.03
CA ASN A 106 12.16 -5.82 13.18
C ASN A 106 11.10 -6.34 12.19
N TRP A 107 9.85 -6.45 12.64
CA TRP A 107 8.74 -6.84 11.77
C TRP A 107 8.52 -5.83 10.63
N ILE A 108 8.39 -4.52 10.93
CA ILE A 108 8.15 -3.53 9.87
C ILE A 108 9.36 -3.37 8.94
N GLU A 109 10.58 -3.52 9.45
CA GLU A 109 11.80 -3.54 8.63
C GLU A 109 11.79 -4.73 7.65
N SER A 110 11.41 -5.92 8.13
CA SER A 110 11.25 -7.12 7.30
C SER A 110 10.18 -6.95 6.20
N GLU A 111 9.02 -6.38 6.55
CA GLU A 111 7.93 -6.11 5.60
C GLU A 111 8.35 -5.09 4.54
N ALA A 112 9.03 -4.02 4.96
CA ALA A 112 9.55 -3.00 4.06
C ALA A 112 10.63 -3.55 3.11
N ALA A 113 11.57 -4.35 3.63
CA ALA A 113 12.56 -5.05 2.81
C ALA A 113 11.90 -6.04 1.84
N GLY A 114 10.81 -6.68 2.28
CA GLY A 114 9.98 -7.55 1.46
C GLY A 114 9.41 -6.84 0.24
N VAL A 115 8.78 -5.67 0.41
CA VAL A 115 8.23 -4.92 -0.72
C VAL A 115 9.31 -4.28 -1.60
N ASP A 116 10.43 -3.81 -1.02
CA ASP A 116 11.55 -3.21 -1.75
C ASP A 116 12.21 -4.23 -2.69
N LYS A 117 12.45 -5.43 -2.19
CA LYS A 117 12.97 -6.53 -3.02
C LYS A 117 11.89 -7.12 -3.93
N GLY A 118 10.65 -7.18 -3.43
CA GLY A 118 9.55 -7.87 -4.07
C GLY A 118 8.98 -7.13 -5.27
N ILE A 119 8.75 -5.82 -5.18
CA ILE A 119 8.16 -5.00 -6.26
C ILE A 119 9.26 -4.23 -7.01
N GLY A 120 10.25 -3.73 -6.26
CA GLY A 120 11.35 -2.90 -6.75
C GLY A 120 11.72 -1.84 -5.71
N PRO A 121 12.74 -1.00 -5.97
CA PRO A 121 13.17 0.01 -5.02
C PRO A 121 12.02 0.93 -4.59
N ILE A 122 11.83 1.10 -3.28
CA ILE A 122 10.80 2.00 -2.75
C ILE A 122 11.03 3.42 -3.31
N PRO A 123 10.04 4.05 -3.97
CA PRO A 123 10.25 5.27 -4.73
C PRO A 123 10.22 6.54 -3.86
N PHE A 124 10.73 6.47 -2.64
CA PHE A 124 10.81 7.59 -1.70
C PHE A 124 12.13 7.53 -0.94
N SER A 125 12.76 8.69 -0.70
CA SER A 125 13.96 8.76 0.12
C SER A 125 13.67 8.57 1.61
N ASN A 126 12.46 8.94 2.04
CA ASN A 126 12.02 8.87 3.43
C ASN A 126 10.55 8.45 3.51
N VAL A 127 10.23 7.57 4.47
CA VAL A 127 8.88 7.12 4.82
C VAL A 127 8.72 7.15 6.33
N GLN A 128 7.64 7.75 6.83
CA GLN A 128 7.29 7.67 8.25
C GLN A 128 6.35 6.47 8.48
N VAL A 129 6.61 5.69 9.52
CA VAL A 129 5.67 4.72 10.08
C VAL A 129 5.26 5.19 11.47
N LEU A 130 3.97 5.31 11.72
CA LEU A 130 3.38 5.65 13.01
C LEU A 130 2.55 4.47 13.52
N MET A 131 2.93 3.90 14.66
CA MET A 131 2.24 2.79 15.30
C MET A 131 1.50 3.23 16.56
N PHE A 132 0.19 2.95 16.59
CA PHE A 132 -0.75 3.38 17.60
C PHE A 132 -1.33 2.16 18.35
N PRO A 133 -0.97 1.93 19.63
CA PRO A 133 -1.47 0.78 20.38
C PRO A 133 -3.00 0.74 20.56
N ASN A 134 -3.62 -0.40 20.32
CA ASN A 134 -5.05 -0.63 20.50
C ASN A 134 -5.28 -2.06 20.99
N ALA A 135 -5.02 -2.27 22.28
CA ALA A 135 -5.11 -3.55 22.95
C ALA A 135 -6.52 -4.20 22.95
N ARG A 136 -7.56 -3.47 22.51
CA ARG A 136 -8.94 -3.96 22.43
C ARG A 136 -9.30 -4.53 21.06
N ALA A 137 -8.46 -4.30 20.05
CA ALA A 137 -8.72 -4.78 18.70
C ALA A 137 -8.58 -6.30 18.60
N ARG A 138 -9.16 -6.92 17.57
CA ARG A 138 -9.13 -8.38 17.41
C ARG A 138 -7.94 -8.89 16.62
N GLN A 139 -7.41 -8.10 15.70
CA GLN A 139 -6.30 -8.49 14.81
C GLN A 139 -4.98 -7.83 15.27
N PRO A 140 -3.81 -8.33 14.85
CA PRO A 140 -2.52 -7.66 15.07
C PRO A 140 -2.51 -6.24 14.50
N VAL A 141 -3.04 -6.04 13.29
CA VAL A 141 -3.18 -4.73 12.65
C VAL A 141 -4.64 -4.51 12.23
N PRO A 142 -5.54 -4.08 13.13
CA PRO A 142 -6.95 -3.87 12.81
C PRO A 142 -7.23 -2.79 11.76
N VAL A 143 -6.37 -1.77 11.70
CA VAL A 143 -6.52 -0.61 10.82
C VAL A 143 -5.13 -0.17 10.42
N ALA A 144 -4.91 -0.04 9.12
CA ALA A 144 -3.78 0.70 8.61
C ALA A 144 -4.22 1.49 7.36
N TYR A 145 -3.44 2.51 7.03
CA TYR A 145 -3.63 3.32 5.82
C TYR A 145 -2.39 4.19 5.59
N VAL A 146 -2.23 4.70 4.37
CA VAL A 146 -1.15 5.64 4.04
C VAL A 146 -1.67 7.05 3.77
N THR A 147 -1.02 8.05 4.37
CA THR A 147 -1.24 9.46 4.03
C THR A 147 -0.08 10.01 3.21
N ARG A 148 -0.33 11.08 2.43
CA ARG A 148 0.68 11.66 1.51
C ARG A 148 1.06 13.11 1.80
N GLY A 149 0.31 13.81 2.66
CA GLY A 149 0.57 15.22 2.94
C GLY A 149 1.90 15.40 3.69
N GLY A 150 2.82 16.15 3.11
CA GLY A 150 4.17 16.35 3.63
C GLY A 150 5.07 15.12 3.54
N GLY A 151 4.70 14.09 2.79
CA GLY A 151 5.46 12.84 2.64
C GLY A 151 4.62 11.58 2.91
N PRO A 152 5.08 10.39 2.46
CA PRO A 152 4.39 9.14 2.73
C PRO A 152 4.48 8.80 4.23
N THR A 153 3.32 8.63 4.87
CA THR A 153 3.23 8.20 6.27
C THR A 153 2.29 7.01 6.38
N LEU A 154 2.80 5.85 6.79
CA LEU A 154 2.02 4.68 7.16
C LEU A 154 1.48 4.86 8.59
N HIS A 155 0.18 4.70 8.75
CA HIS A 155 -0.52 4.70 10.03
C HIS A 155 -0.93 3.29 10.35
N MET A 156 -0.54 2.76 11.51
CA MET A 156 -0.89 1.40 11.90
C MET A 156 -1.46 1.42 13.32
N MET A 157 -2.75 1.13 13.46
CA MET A 157 -3.27 0.72 14.76
C MET A 157 -2.85 -0.72 15.00
N ILE A 158 -2.20 -0.99 16.12
CA ILE A 158 -1.67 -2.33 16.43
C ILE A 158 -2.31 -2.89 17.70
N ASN A 159 -2.65 -4.17 17.73
CA ASN A 159 -2.95 -4.85 18.99
C ASN A 159 -1.68 -5.46 19.55
N GLN A 160 -1.04 -4.75 20.47
CA GLN A 160 0.20 -5.19 21.09
C GLN A 160 0.06 -6.38 22.07
N ARG A 161 -1.15 -6.95 22.22
CA ARG A 161 -1.34 -8.24 22.92
C ARG A 161 -1.18 -9.45 22.00
N ARG A 162 -1.13 -9.23 20.69
CA ARG A 162 -0.96 -10.29 19.68
C ARG A 162 0.49 -10.73 19.64
N SER A 163 0.69 -12.01 19.35
CA SER A 163 2.05 -12.57 19.20
C SER A 163 2.72 -12.01 17.95
N MET A 164 4.06 -11.96 17.94
CA MET A 164 4.78 -11.54 16.73
C MET A 164 4.55 -12.48 15.55
N ASP A 165 4.32 -13.78 15.81
CA ASP A 165 3.92 -14.73 14.76
C ASP A 165 2.64 -14.28 14.07
N GLU A 166 1.63 -13.80 14.81
CA GLU A 166 0.42 -13.21 14.22
C GLU A 166 0.72 -11.96 13.37
N PHE A 167 1.72 -11.14 13.75
CA PHE A 167 2.13 -9.98 12.95
C PHE A 167 2.84 -10.38 11.65
N PHE A 168 3.73 -11.37 11.68
CA PHE A 168 4.38 -11.92 10.47
C PHE A 168 3.42 -12.71 9.58
N ASP A 169 2.35 -13.28 10.15
CA ASP A 169 1.27 -13.93 9.42
C ASP A 169 0.25 -12.94 8.82
N ASP A 170 0.27 -11.68 9.26
CA ASP A 170 -0.63 -10.63 8.81
C ASP A 170 -0.23 -10.09 7.43
N TRP A 171 -1.20 -9.61 6.64
CA TRP A 171 -0.96 -9.10 5.28
C TRP A 171 -0.97 -7.58 5.22
N THR A 172 -1.41 -6.89 6.28
CA THR A 172 -1.75 -5.47 6.25
C THR A 172 -0.51 -4.61 6.04
N ALA A 173 0.61 -4.91 6.70
CA ALA A 173 1.86 -4.16 6.47
C ALA A 173 2.30 -4.22 5.00
N THR A 174 2.38 -5.43 4.43
CA THR A 174 2.74 -5.62 3.01
C THR A 174 1.79 -4.87 2.07
N HIS A 175 0.49 -4.87 2.37
CA HIS A 175 -0.53 -4.18 1.59
C HIS A 175 -0.32 -2.65 1.62
N GLU A 176 -0.21 -2.06 2.80
CA GLU A 176 -0.01 -0.62 2.93
C GLU A 176 1.31 -0.15 2.31
N LEU A 177 2.37 -0.92 2.51
CA LEU A 177 3.67 -0.64 1.91
C LEU A 177 3.62 -0.74 0.38
N SER A 178 2.78 -1.62 -0.18
CA SER A 178 2.59 -1.72 -1.64
C SER A 178 1.98 -0.45 -2.23
N HIS A 179 1.16 0.31 -1.48
CA HIS A 179 0.67 1.61 -1.97
C HIS A 179 1.79 2.61 -2.25
N LEU A 180 2.98 2.48 -1.65
CA LEU A 180 4.11 3.38 -1.90
C LEU A 180 4.58 3.36 -3.36
N PHE A 181 4.26 2.31 -4.12
CA PHE A 181 4.65 2.17 -5.51
C PHE A 181 3.72 2.89 -6.49
N LEU A 182 2.67 3.53 -5.99
CA LEU A 182 1.76 4.37 -6.76
C LEU A 182 1.77 5.81 -6.25
N PRO A 183 1.52 6.81 -7.13
CA PRO A 183 1.40 8.20 -6.70
C PRO A 183 0.16 8.36 -5.82
N PHE A 184 -0.12 9.57 -5.34
CA PHE A 184 -1.45 9.82 -4.79
C PHE A 184 -2.47 9.73 -5.92
N ILE A 185 -3.35 8.74 -5.84
CA ILE A 185 -4.42 8.52 -6.81
C ILE A 185 -5.73 9.00 -6.22
N ASN A 186 -6.55 9.61 -7.07
CA ASN A 186 -7.85 10.14 -6.69
C ASN A 186 -8.72 9.05 -6.03
N PRO A 187 -9.46 9.38 -4.95
CA PRO A 187 -10.35 8.43 -4.26
C PRO A 187 -11.36 7.72 -5.17
N GLU A 188 -11.82 8.38 -6.23
CA GLU A 188 -12.77 7.86 -7.23
C GLU A 188 -12.19 6.69 -8.04
N ASP A 189 -10.87 6.49 -7.98
CA ASP A 189 -10.13 5.43 -8.66
C ASP A 189 -9.59 4.38 -7.67
N ALA A 190 -10.24 4.19 -6.51
CA ALA A 190 -9.77 3.27 -5.47
C ALA A 190 -9.60 1.82 -5.92
N TRP A 191 -10.42 1.36 -6.87
CA TRP A 191 -10.25 0.06 -7.49
C TRP A 191 -8.81 -0.20 -7.97
N PHE A 192 -8.11 0.83 -8.44
CA PHE A 192 -6.76 0.67 -8.95
C PHE A 192 -5.73 0.54 -7.83
N TYR A 193 -5.70 1.49 -6.88
CA TYR A 193 -4.67 1.46 -5.84
C TYR A 193 -4.92 0.39 -4.78
N GLU A 194 -6.17 0.11 -4.40
CA GLU A 194 -6.54 -1.01 -3.51
C GLU A 194 -6.33 -2.35 -4.21
N GLY A 195 -6.64 -2.44 -5.50
CA GLY A 195 -6.39 -3.62 -6.31
C GLY A 195 -4.90 -3.93 -6.47
N PHE A 196 -4.08 -2.91 -6.71
CA PHE A 196 -2.63 -3.02 -6.77
C PHE A 196 -2.05 -3.60 -5.48
N ALA A 197 -2.41 -3.03 -4.33
CA ALA A 197 -1.97 -3.52 -3.03
C ALA A 197 -2.51 -4.92 -2.72
N SER A 198 -3.76 -5.22 -3.11
CA SER A 198 -4.36 -6.56 -2.95
C SER A 198 -3.73 -7.65 -3.80
N TYR A 199 -3.18 -7.29 -4.97
CA TYR A 199 -2.38 -8.22 -5.77
C TYR A 199 -1.03 -8.46 -5.10
N TYR A 200 -0.31 -7.37 -4.81
CA TYR A 200 1.05 -7.46 -4.30
C TYR A 200 1.16 -7.98 -2.87
N GLN A 201 0.12 -7.86 -2.02
CA GLN A 201 0.18 -8.39 -0.65
C GLN A 201 0.49 -9.89 -0.59
N TYR A 202 0.03 -10.68 -1.56
CA TYR A 202 0.31 -12.13 -1.58
C TYR A 202 1.49 -12.48 -2.47
N VAL A 203 1.70 -11.73 -3.56
CA VAL A 203 2.89 -11.89 -4.40
C VAL A 203 4.16 -11.62 -3.59
N VAL A 204 4.23 -10.48 -2.89
CA VAL A 204 5.39 -10.12 -2.06
C VAL A 204 5.58 -11.10 -0.90
N ARG A 205 4.49 -11.47 -0.20
CA ARG A 205 4.59 -12.44 0.90
C ARG A 205 5.09 -13.80 0.45
N ALA A 206 4.74 -14.26 -0.76
CA ALA A 206 5.34 -15.45 -1.36
C ALA A 206 6.82 -15.24 -1.70
N ARG A 207 7.16 -14.10 -2.32
CA ARG A 207 8.53 -13.75 -2.72
C ARG A 207 9.50 -13.67 -1.56
N MET A 208 9.06 -13.20 -0.40
CA MET A 208 9.87 -13.13 0.82
C MET A 208 9.83 -14.41 1.66
N GLY A 209 9.09 -15.43 1.23
CA GLY A 209 8.97 -16.71 1.95
C GLY A 209 8.11 -16.67 3.21
N ALA A 210 7.32 -15.61 3.41
CA ALA A 210 6.38 -15.51 4.54
C ALA A 210 5.19 -16.46 4.39
N ILE A 211 4.82 -16.80 3.15
CA ILE A 211 3.87 -17.87 2.82
C ILE A 211 4.44 -18.66 1.65
N ASP A 212 4.05 -19.93 1.51
CA ASP A 212 4.40 -20.70 0.32
C ASP A 212 3.61 -20.22 -0.92
N GLN A 213 4.11 -20.55 -2.12
CA GLN A 213 3.48 -20.10 -3.36
C GLN A 213 2.06 -20.65 -3.55
N MET A 214 1.79 -21.85 -3.06
CA MET A 214 0.48 -22.47 -3.21
C MET A 214 -0.56 -21.76 -2.34
N ASP A 215 -0.22 -21.43 -1.09
CA ASP A 215 -1.06 -20.64 -0.20
C ASP A 215 -1.29 -19.23 -0.77
N ALA A 216 -0.26 -18.59 -1.35
CA ALA A 216 -0.42 -17.30 -2.03
C ALA A 216 -1.44 -17.37 -3.19
N TRP A 217 -1.33 -18.37 -4.08
CA TRP A 217 -2.31 -18.58 -5.16
C TRP A 217 -3.71 -18.87 -4.61
N SER A 218 -3.81 -19.72 -3.59
CA SER A 218 -5.07 -20.03 -2.92
C SER A 218 -5.74 -18.79 -2.33
N LYS A 219 -4.99 -17.90 -1.69
CA LYS A 219 -5.52 -16.65 -1.12
C LYS A 219 -5.94 -15.65 -2.20
N LEU A 220 -5.17 -15.47 -3.28
CA LEU A 220 -5.57 -14.65 -4.43
C LEU A 220 -6.88 -15.15 -5.05
N ILE A 221 -6.97 -16.44 -5.34
CA ILE A 221 -8.16 -17.06 -5.95
C ILE A 221 -9.37 -16.98 -5.02
N TYR A 222 -9.17 -17.17 -3.72
CA TYR A 222 -10.21 -16.95 -2.72
C TYR A 222 -10.70 -15.49 -2.72
N GLY A 223 -9.78 -14.53 -2.79
CA GLY A 223 -10.07 -13.12 -2.95
C GLY A 223 -10.92 -12.82 -4.19
N PHE A 224 -10.48 -13.28 -5.37
CA PHE A 224 -11.22 -13.10 -6.63
C PHE A 224 -12.63 -13.67 -6.57
N ARG A 225 -12.83 -14.83 -5.94
CA ARG A 225 -14.17 -15.39 -5.73
C ARG A 225 -15.05 -14.52 -4.84
N ARG A 226 -14.50 -13.93 -3.77
CA ARG A 226 -15.26 -13.00 -2.93
C ARG A 226 -15.67 -11.74 -3.70
N GLY A 227 -14.74 -11.15 -4.46
CA GLY A 227 -15.04 -10.00 -5.30
C GLY A 227 -16.08 -10.29 -6.37
N SER A 228 -15.96 -11.43 -7.05
CA SER A 228 -16.93 -11.87 -8.06
C SER A 228 -18.32 -12.12 -7.47
N ARG A 229 -18.43 -12.75 -6.30
CA ARG A 229 -19.71 -12.95 -5.61
C ARG A 229 -20.35 -11.63 -5.17
N GLU A 230 -19.55 -10.68 -4.69
CA GLU A 230 -20.08 -9.38 -4.31
C GLU A 230 -20.53 -8.57 -5.55
N ALA A 231 -19.76 -8.62 -6.64
CA ALA A 231 -20.16 -8.01 -7.92
C ALA A 231 -21.48 -8.60 -8.44
N GLU A 232 -21.62 -9.93 -8.46
CA GLU A 232 -22.85 -10.63 -8.84
C GLU A 232 -24.03 -10.26 -7.93
N ALA A 233 -23.82 -10.18 -6.62
CA ALA A 233 -24.88 -9.87 -5.67
C ALA A 233 -25.34 -8.40 -5.70
N ARG A 234 -24.45 -7.48 -6.07
CA ARG A 234 -24.73 -6.04 -6.05
C ARG A 234 -25.14 -5.50 -7.42
N GLU A 235 -24.72 -6.18 -8.49
CA GLU A 235 -24.93 -5.77 -9.90
C GLU A 235 -24.42 -4.35 -10.21
N LEU A 236 -23.47 -3.85 -9.41
CA LEU A 236 -22.85 -2.55 -9.60
C LEU A 236 -21.70 -2.67 -10.59
N THR A 237 -21.49 -1.60 -11.36
CA THR A 237 -20.22 -1.42 -12.05
C THR A 237 -19.08 -1.26 -11.04
N LEU A 238 -17.84 -1.53 -11.48
CA LEU A 238 -16.68 -1.32 -10.61
C LEU A 238 -16.53 0.15 -10.18
N LEU A 239 -16.91 1.10 -11.04
CA LEU A 239 -16.94 2.53 -10.70
C LEU A 239 -17.97 2.83 -9.60
N GLU A 240 -19.22 2.39 -9.77
CA GLU A 240 -20.27 2.60 -8.74
C GLU A 240 -19.93 1.91 -7.41
N ALA A 241 -19.31 0.73 -7.46
CA ALA A 241 -18.79 0.03 -6.28
C ALA A 241 -17.71 0.87 -5.57
N THR A 242 -16.82 1.51 -6.34
CA THR A 242 -15.76 2.38 -5.82
C THR A 242 -16.33 3.62 -5.14
N GLU A 243 -17.33 4.26 -5.76
CA GLU A 243 -18.01 5.43 -5.19
C GLU A 243 -18.70 5.09 -3.87
N LYS A 244 -19.45 3.97 -3.82
CA LYS A 244 -20.18 3.53 -2.64
C LYS A 244 -19.31 2.99 -1.51
N MET A 245 -18.10 2.54 -1.81
CA MET A 245 -17.15 2.04 -0.80
C MET A 245 -16.92 3.05 0.34
N TYR A 246 -16.97 4.35 0.03
CA TYR A 246 -16.84 5.41 1.04
C TYR A 246 -18.07 5.59 1.94
N GLU A 247 -19.22 5.04 1.54
CA GLU A 247 -20.46 4.95 2.33
C GLU A 247 -20.52 3.69 3.20
N GLY A 248 -19.58 2.75 3.01
CA GLY A 248 -19.37 1.60 3.89
C GLY A 248 -19.45 0.23 3.24
N GLU A 249 -19.76 0.12 1.94
CA GLU A 249 -19.74 -1.12 1.14
C GLU A 249 -20.11 -0.81 -0.33
N PRO A 250 -19.72 -1.63 -1.32
CA PRO A 250 -18.94 -2.88 -1.26
C PRO A 250 -17.42 -2.66 -1.30
N PHE A 251 -16.66 -3.49 -0.57
CA PHE A 251 -15.18 -3.44 -0.57
C PHE A 251 -14.55 -4.56 -1.41
N MET A 252 -15.10 -5.78 -1.36
CA MET A 252 -14.47 -6.95 -1.98
C MET A 252 -14.48 -6.85 -3.50
N GLN A 253 -15.56 -6.33 -4.10
CA GLN A 253 -15.61 -6.06 -5.53
C GLN A 253 -14.49 -5.11 -5.95
N VAL A 254 -14.31 -3.99 -5.24
CA VAL A 254 -13.30 -2.96 -5.54
C VAL A 254 -11.89 -3.55 -5.49
N TYR A 255 -11.53 -4.15 -4.36
CA TYR A 255 -10.19 -4.67 -4.10
C TYR A 255 -9.84 -5.82 -5.05
N TRP A 256 -10.74 -6.80 -5.18
CA TRP A 256 -10.42 -8.02 -5.92
C TRP A 256 -10.62 -7.90 -7.42
N ALA A 257 -11.49 -7.01 -7.92
CA ALA A 257 -11.55 -6.71 -9.35
C ALA A 257 -10.27 -5.99 -9.80
N GLY A 258 -9.81 -4.98 -9.03
CA GLY A 258 -8.54 -4.31 -9.31
C GLY A 258 -7.36 -5.28 -9.29
N ALA A 259 -7.28 -6.16 -8.29
CA ALA A 259 -6.23 -7.18 -8.21
C ALA A 259 -6.28 -8.18 -9.39
N ALA A 260 -7.49 -8.54 -9.86
CA ALA A 260 -7.65 -9.40 -11.02
C ALA A 260 -7.14 -8.72 -12.29
N LEU A 261 -7.38 -7.41 -12.47
CA LEU A 261 -6.82 -6.64 -13.58
C LEU A 261 -5.29 -6.63 -13.55
N MET A 262 -4.69 -6.47 -12.36
CA MET A 262 -3.23 -6.53 -12.19
C MET A 262 -2.67 -7.90 -12.57
N LEU A 263 -3.31 -8.99 -12.14
CA LEU A 263 -2.91 -10.35 -12.50
C LEU A 263 -3.00 -10.59 -14.02
N ILE A 264 -4.08 -10.16 -14.67
CA ILE A 264 -4.26 -10.29 -16.12
C ILE A 264 -3.12 -9.56 -16.86
N ALA A 265 -2.82 -8.33 -16.45
CA ALA A 265 -1.75 -7.54 -17.05
C ALA A 265 -0.37 -8.16 -16.82
N ASP A 266 -0.06 -8.60 -15.58
CA ASP A 266 1.24 -9.19 -15.26
C ASP A 266 1.49 -10.50 -16.02
N VAL A 267 0.46 -11.37 -16.12
CA VAL A 267 0.54 -12.60 -16.92
C VAL A 267 0.79 -12.28 -18.39
N HIS A 268 0.06 -11.32 -18.96
CA HIS A 268 0.24 -10.90 -20.35
C HIS A 268 1.66 -10.40 -20.62
N MET A 269 2.16 -9.49 -19.78
CA MET A 269 3.50 -8.92 -19.96
C MET A 269 4.61 -9.97 -19.81
N ARG A 270 4.47 -10.92 -18.90
CA ARG A 270 5.48 -11.98 -18.71
C ARG A 270 5.52 -12.98 -19.86
N GLN A 271 4.42 -13.14 -20.60
CA GLN A 271 4.41 -13.92 -21.84
C GLN A 271 5.24 -13.24 -22.94
N ASP A 272 5.38 -11.91 -22.90
CA ASP A 272 6.30 -11.13 -23.75
C ASP A 272 7.77 -11.21 -23.28
N LYS A 273 8.08 -12.04 -22.27
CA LYS A 273 9.40 -12.42 -21.69
C LYS A 273 10.30 -11.29 -21.17
N ALA A 274 10.18 -10.07 -21.67
CA ALA A 274 10.97 -8.90 -21.28
C ALA A 274 10.25 -8.04 -20.23
N TRP A 275 8.95 -8.21 -20.07
CA TRP A 275 8.13 -7.33 -19.25
C TRP A 275 7.47 -8.06 -18.09
N SER A 276 7.16 -7.28 -17.05
CA SER A 276 6.37 -7.67 -15.90
C SER A 276 5.75 -6.40 -15.32
N LEU A 277 4.74 -6.57 -14.47
CA LEU A 277 4.18 -5.44 -13.72
C LEU A 277 5.25 -4.78 -12.85
N ASP A 278 6.13 -5.58 -12.22
CA ASP A 278 7.25 -5.10 -11.41
C ASP A 278 8.14 -4.14 -12.21
N ARG A 279 8.49 -4.52 -13.45
CA ARG A 279 9.33 -3.72 -14.33
C ARG A 279 8.63 -2.43 -14.72
N VAL A 280 7.37 -2.49 -15.18
CA VAL A 280 6.62 -1.30 -15.60
C VAL A 280 6.48 -0.30 -14.46
N VAL A 281 6.18 -0.77 -13.25
CA VAL A 281 6.10 0.06 -12.03
C VAL A 281 7.46 0.70 -11.73
N ARG A 282 8.56 -0.07 -11.79
CA ARG A 282 9.91 0.45 -11.54
C ARG A 282 10.30 1.54 -12.54
N GLU A 283 10.05 1.34 -13.84
CA GLU A 283 10.34 2.34 -14.86
C GLU A 283 9.48 3.60 -14.66
N PHE A 284 8.19 3.44 -14.33
CA PHE A 284 7.29 4.55 -14.02
C PHE A 284 7.78 5.39 -12.83
N ASN A 285 8.21 4.71 -11.76
CA ASN A 285 8.74 5.34 -10.57
C ASN A 285 10.02 6.14 -10.84
N ALA A 286 10.85 5.68 -11.78
CA ALA A 286 12.08 6.34 -12.19
C ALA A 286 11.87 7.54 -13.11
N CYS A 287 10.96 7.44 -14.09
CA CYS A 287 10.79 8.48 -15.11
C CYS A 287 9.74 9.53 -14.79
N CYS A 288 8.65 9.14 -14.11
CA CYS A 288 7.35 9.74 -14.37
C CYS A 288 6.54 10.07 -13.11
N MET A 289 6.79 9.40 -11.99
CA MET A 289 6.01 9.54 -10.76
C MET A 289 6.19 10.92 -10.11
N GLU A 290 5.29 11.86 -10.43
CA GLU A 290 5.18 13.16 -9.76
C GLU A 290 4.44 13.01 -8.42
N ARG A 291 5.06 13.49 -7.33
CA ARG A 291 4.59 13.30 -5.94
C ARG A 291 3.84 14.51 -5.36
N THR A 292 3.70 15.58 -6.15
CA THR A 292 3.21 16.89 -5.71
C THR A 292 1.80 17.23 -6.23
N ARG A 293 1.14 16.25 -6.86
CA ARG A 293 -0.23 16.36 -7.35
C ARG A 293 -0.94 15.01 -7.29
N ALA A 294 -2.26 15.05 -7.42
CA ALA A 294 -3.06 13.85 -7.59
C ALA A 294 -3.00 13.35 -9.04
N TRP A 295 -3.17 12.04 -9.20
CA TRP A 295 -3.30 11.35 -10.48
C TRP A 295 -4.66 10.64 -10.54
N SER A 296 -5.23 10.54 -11.74
CA SER A 296 -6.27 9.54 -12.02
C SER A 296 -5.62 8.17 -12.33
N ALA A 297 -6.37 7.08 -12.14
CA ALA A 297 -5.93 5.76 -12.59
C ALA A 297 -5.64 5.76 -14.09
N GLN A 298 -6.49 6.44 -14.89
CA GLN A 298 -6.29 6.54 -16.33
C GLN A 298 -4.92 7.17 -16.70
N GLU A 299 -4.49 8.23 -16.00
CA GLU A 299 -3.17 8.83 -16.27
C GLU A 299 -2.02 7.87 -15.97
N VAL A 300 -2.08 7.14 -14.85
CA VAL A 300 -1.03 6.18 -14.48
C VAL A 300 -1.02 4.99 -15.45
N LEU A 301 -2.19 4.42 -15.76
CA LEU A 301 -2.32 3.28 -16.67
C LEU A 301 -1.93 3.64 -18.11
N LEU A 302 -2.16 4.88 -18.54
CA LEU A 302 -1.63 5.37 -19.82
C LEU A 302 -0.10 5.39 -19.81
N LYS A 303 0.53 5.85 -18.72
CA LYS A 303 2.00 5.77 -18.59
C LYS A 303 2.51 4.33 -18.55
N PHE A 304 1.77 3.42 -17.94
CA PHE A 304 2.13 2.00 -17.96
C PHE A 304 2.10 1.44 -19.39
N ASP A 305 1.07 1.77 -20.19
CA ASP A 305 1.00 1.39 -21.62
C ASP A 305 2.13 2.02 -22.44
N GLU A 306 2.47 3.29 -22.21
CA GLU A 306 3.60 3.97 -22.88
C GLU A 306 4.94 3.30 -22.55
N ILE A 307 5.17 2.93 -21.28
CA ILE A 307 6.39 2.26 -20.83
C ILE A 307 6.49 0.84 -21.38
N TYR A 308 5.39 0.09 -21.33
CA TYR A 308 5.30 -1.24 -21.92
C TYR A 308 5.48 -1.19 -23.45
N GLY A 309 5.07 -0.09 -24.08
CA GLY A 309 5.17 0.13 -25.52
C GLY A 309 4.02 -0.49 -26.32
N SER A 310 2.94 -0.91 -25.66
CA SER A 310 1.76 -1.49 -26.29
C SER A 310 0.50 -1.25 -25.44
N PRO A 311 -0.70 -1.10 -26.04
CA PRO A 311 -1.93 -0.95 -25.27
C PRO A 311 -2.32 -2.23 -24.53
N LEU A 312 -2.42 -2.16 -23.20
CA LEU A 312 -2.84 -3.27 -22.35
C LEU A 312 -3.74 -2.78 -21.21
N PHE A 313 -3.24 -1.85 -20.40
CA PHE A 313 -3.89 -1.34 -19.20
C PHE A 313 -5.12 -0.48 -19.50
N ILE A 314 -5.03 0.44 -20.47
CA ILE A 314 -6.19 1.27 -20.86
C ILE A 314 -7.33 0.43 -21.47
N PRO A 315 -7.07 -0.53 -22.39
CA PRO A 315 -8.09 -1.47 -22.84
C PRO A 315 -8.75 -2.26 -21.70
N LEU A 316 -7.95 -2.79 -20.75
CA LEU A 316 -8.47 -3.52 -19.59
C LEU A 316 -9.36 -2.63 -18.72
N MET A 317 -8.91 -1.41 -18.40
CA MET A 317 -9.68 -0.43 -17.65
C MET A 317 -11.03 -0.14 -18.32
N ARG A 318 -11.02 0.17 -19.62
CA ARG A 318 -12.25 0.49 -20.38
C ARG A 318 -13.24 -0.66 -20.41
N ARG A 319 -12.74 -1.91 -20.44
CA ARG A 319 -13.59 -3.09 -20.46
C ARG A 319 -14.33 -3.32 -19.14
N TYR A 320 -13.68 -3.06 -18.01
CA TYR A 320 -14.19 -3.52 -16.71
C TYR A 320 -14.66 -2.41 -15.77
N VAL A 321 -14.13 -1.18 -15.85
CA VAL A 321 -14.47 -0.12 -14.88
C VAL A 321 -15.95 0.26 -14.94
N ASN A 322 -16.52 0.39 -16.15
CA ASN A 322 -17.93 0.71 -16.37
C ASN A 322 -18.81 -0.54 -16.63
N SER A 323 -18.29 -1.74 -16.37
CA SER A 323 -19.05 -2.99 -16.48
C SER A 323 -19.40 -3.51 -15.09
N ASN A 324 -20.53 -4.18 -14.98
CA ASN A 324 -20.91 -4.98 -13.82
C ASN A 324 -20.26 -6.39 -13.84
N ASP A 325 -19.57 -6.74 -14.93
CA ASP A 325 -18.80 -7.98 -15.02
C ASP A 325 -17.55 -7.93 -14.14
N PHE A 326 -17.29 -9.01 -13.41
CA PHE A 326 -15.99 -9.23 -12.79
C PHE A 326 -14.92 -9.57 -13.85
N PRO A 327 -13.65 -9.15 -13.69
CA PRO A 327 -12.59 -9.48 -14.64
C PRO A 327 -12.47 -10.98 -14.96
N ASP A 328 -12.42 -11.31 -16.24
CA ASP A 328 -12.35 -12.70 -16.71
C ASP A 328 -10.91 -13.21 -16.61
N LEU A 329 -10.68 -14.09 -15.64
CA LEU A 329 -9.38 -14.68 -15.34
C LEU A 329 -9.09 -15.97 -16.12
N THR A 330 -9.99 -16.42 -17.00
CA THR A 330 -9.92 -17.74 -17.65
C THR A 330 -8.60 -17.94 -18.40
N ASP A 331 -8.20 -16.97 -19.23
CA ASP A 331 -6.98 -17.08 -20.04
C ASP A 331 -5.70 -16.91 -19.19
N ALA A 332 -5.75 -16.05 -18.16
CA ALA A 332 -4.65 -15.89 -17.21
C ALA A 332 -4.42 -17.20 -16.43
N PHE A 333 -5.49 -17.81 -15.92
CA PHE A 333 -5.42 -19.10 -15.22
C PHE A 333 -4.95 -20.23 -16.14
N ARG A 334 -5.41 -20.28 -17.39
CA ARG A 334 -4.92 -21.25 -18.37
C ARG A 334 -3.40 -21.10 -18.60
N SER A 335 -2.93 -19.87 -18.78
CA SER A 335 -1.51 -19.54 -18.98
C SER A 335 -0.66 -19.92 -17.78
N LEU A 336 -1.20 -19.77 -16.57
CA LEU A 336 -0.56 -20.16 -15.32
C LEU A 336 -0.73 -21.64 -14.98
N GLY A 337 -1.50 -22.42 -15.74
CA GLY A 337 -1.83 -23.81 -15.40
C GLY A 337 -2.61 -23.93 -14.08
N LEU A 338 -3.40 -22.92 -13.71
CA LEU A 338 -4.25 -22.93 -12.52
C LEU A 338 -5.61 -23.52 -12.88
N LYS A 339 -5.95 -24.66 -12.28
CA LYS A 339 -7.29 -25.24 -12.37
C LYS A 339 -8.02 -25.07 -11.04
N VAL A 340 -9.17 -24.42 -11.13
CA VAL A 340 -9.93 -23.91 -10.00
C VAL A 340 -11.25 -24.67 -9.95
N THR A 341 -11.50 -25.46 -8.90
CA THR A 341 -12.73 -26.26 -8.74
C THR A 341 -13.31 -26.04 -7.34
N GLY A 342 -14.49 -25.42 -7.26
CA GLY A 342 -15.13 -25.14 -5.97
C GLY A 342 -14.36 -24.12 -5.13
N SER A 343 -13.61 -24.57 -4.13
CA SER A 343 -12.63 -23.78 -3.35
C SER A 343 -11.17 -24.18 -3.65
N VAL A 344 -10.96 -25.34 -4.26
CA VAL A 344 -9.66 -25.98 -4.43
C VAL A 344 -8.94 -25.41 -5.65
N VAL A 345 -7.65 -25.18 -5.48
CA VAL A 345 -6.72 -24.81 -6.55
C VAL A 345 -5.83 -26.01 -6.81
N THR A 346 -5.66 -26.35 -8.08
CA THR A 346 -4.76 -27.41 -8.53
C THR A 346 -3.83 -26.85 -9.58
N LEU A 347 -2.54 -27.20 -9.47
CA LEU A 347 -1.52 -26.74 -10.41
C LEU A 347 -1.31 -27.81 -11.47
N ILE A 348 -1.41 -27.41 -12.72
CA ILE A 348 -0.96 -28.22 -13.86
C ILE A 348 0.55 -27.97 -13.99
N ASP A 349 1.30 -29.07 -13.95
CA ASP A 349 2.77 -29.07 -13.90
C ASP A 349 3.42 -29.15 -15.28
N GLY A 350 2.99 -28.29 -16.19
CA GLY A 350 3.74 -28.01 -17.41
C GLY A 350 4.91 -27.07 -17.12
N THR A 351 6.04 -27.25 -17.83
CA THR A 351 7.28 -26.50 -17.61
C THR A 351 7.09 -24.99 -17.78
N GLU A 352 6.34 -24.55 -18.80
CA GLU A 352 6.08 -23.14 -19.07
C GLU A 352 5.17 -22.51 -18.00
N GLN A 353 4.09 -23.20 -17.64
CA GLN A 353 3.15 -22.76 -16.61
C GLN A 353 3.85 -22.61 -15.25
N ARG A 354 4.68 -23.60 -14.88
CA ARG A 354 5.48 -23.54 -13.65
C ARG A 354 6.48 -22.39 -13.68
N SER A 355 7.18 -22.19 -14.79
CA SER A 355 8.11 -21.07 -14.95
C SER A 355 7.40 -19.73 -14.77
N LEU A 356 6.25 -19.53 -15.40
CA LEU A 356 5.46 -18.30 -15.28
C LEU A 356 4.97 -18.05 -13.85
N ARG A 357 4.45 -19.08 -13.17
CA ARG A 357 4.05 -18.98 -11.75
C ARG A 357 5.22 -18.60 -10.86
N ASN A 358 6.39 -19.20 -11.09
CA ASN A 358 7.60 -18.91 -10.32
C ASN A 358 8.09 -17.48 -10.55
N GLN A 359 8.04 -16.97 -11.79
CA GLN A 359 8.39 -15.57 -12.08
C GLN A 359 7.50 -14.56 -11.34
N ILE A 360 6.23 -14.91 -11.10
CA ILE A 360 5.33 -14.09 -10.28
C ILE A 360 5.65 -14.28 -8.79
N MET A 361 5.72 -15.51 -8.29
CA MET A 361 5.75 -15.77 -6.83
C MET A 361 7.16 -15.85 -6.21
N SER A 362 8.22 -15.77 -7.01
CA SER A 362 9.61 -15.78 -6.54
C SER A 362 10.30 -14.49 -6.92
N VAL A 363 11.31 -14.08 -6.13
CA VAL A 363 12.20 -13.01 -6.56
C VAL A 363 13.04 -13.54 -7.73
N ALA A 364 13.23 -12.73 -8.77
CA ALA A 364 14.18 -13.06 -9.81
C ALA A 364 15.58 -13.16 -9.18
N GLU A 365 16.26 -14.29 -9.37
CA GLU A 365 17.65 -14.50 -8.90
C GLU A 365 18.64 -13.50 -9.52
#